data_AF-A0A1B7N6T6-F1
#
_entry.id   AF-A0A1B7N6T6-F1
#
_cell.length_a   1.000
_cell.length_b   1.000
_cell.length_c   1.000
_cell.angle_alpha   90.00
_cell.angle_beta   90.00
_cell.angle_gamma   90.00
#
_symmetry.space_group_name_H-M   'P 1'
#
loop_
_entity.id
_entity.type
_entity.pdbx_description
1 polymer ?
#
loop_
_entity_poly.entity_id
_entity_poly.type
_entity_poly.pdbx_seq_one_letter_code
_entity_poly.pdbx_strand_id
1 'polypeptide(L)'
;MTRSQNNPDKPLTLQTVAADVTQSTIPRLISVVEILKREYLKTLDVSSGQLTGLHQYNELQWEQRGEIPTEGKDRAANIVKALEGKNHPKLSLAPSMKVTLCTKALAGMHEKKDVTYQTPQIRRLSKTAKARMKKREREKNK
;
A
#
# COMPACT_ATOMS: atom_id res chain seq x y z
N MET A 1 -14.25 19.26 -12.17
CA MET A 1 -12.89 19.15 -11.61
C MET A 1 -12.96 19.47 -10.11
N THR A 2 -13.17 18.46 -9.27
CA THR A 2 -13.39 18.63 -7.82
C THR A 2 -12.04 18.67 -7.10
N ARG A 3 -11.72 19.85 -6.56
CA ARG A 3 -10.57 20.10 -5.69
C ARG A 3 -10.80 19.35 -4.37
N SER A 4 -10.16 18.19 -4.21
CA SER A 4 -10.28 17.35 -3.00
C SER A 4 -9.76 18.13 -1.79
N GLN A 5 -10.52 18.07 -0.70
CA GLN A 5 -10.36 18.89 0.50
C GLN A 5 -9.00 18.71 1.19
N ASN A 6 -8.47 19.84 1.64
CA ASN A 6 -7.21 20.03 2.33
C ASN A 6 -7.24 19.44 3.75
N ASN A 7 -6.82 18.18 3.90
CA ASN A 7 -6.31 17.73 5.19
C ASN A 7 -5.01 16.93 4.96
N PRO A 8 -3.84 17.60 4.93
CA PRO A 8 -2.56 17.01 4.50
C PRO A 8 -2.04 15.92 5.45
N ASP A 9 -2.62 15.81 6.65
CA ASP A 9 -2.21 14.84 7.67
C ASP A 9 -3.10 13.59 7.70
N LYS A 10 -4.20 13.54 6.93
CA LYS A 10 -5.02 12.32 6.85
C LYS A 10 -4.35 11.33 5.88
N PRO A 11 -4.02 10.10 6.32
CA PRO A 11 -3.41 9.11 5.44
C PRO A 11 -4.39 8.69 4.34
N LEU A 12 -3.84 8.46 3.14
CA LEU A 12 -4.58 7.91 2.01
C LEU A 12 -4.52 6.38 2.09
N THR A 13 -5.66 5.74 2.33
CA THR A 13 -5.78 4.28 2.36
C THR A 13 -6.45 3.78 1.09
N LEU A 14 -5.81 2.81 0.44
CA LEU A 14 -6.32 2.11 -0.73
C LEU A 14 -6.38 0.61 -0.41
N GLN A 15 -7.45 -0.07 -0.81
CA GLN A 15 -7.62 -1.49 -0.51
C GLN A 15 -8.26 -2.24 -1.67
N THR A 16 -7.88 -3.51 -1.82
CA THR A 16 -8.59 -4.44 -2.72
C THR A 16 -9.67 -5.19 -1.97
N VAL A 17 -10.68 -5.65 -2.69
CA VAL A 17 -11.65 -6.61 -2.16
C VAL A 17 -11.01 -8.00 -2.13
N ALA A 18 -11.37 -8.82 -1.15
CA ALA A 18 -10.98 -10.23 -1.12
C ALA A 18 -11.55 -10.95 -2.34
N ALA A 19 -10.69 -11.58 -3.11
CA ALA A 19 -11.05 -12.31 -4.32
C ALA A 19 -10.11 -13.50 -4.51
N ASP A 20 -10.53 -14.48 -5.30
CA ASP A 20 -9.66 -15.59 -5.67
C ASP A 20 -8.40 -15.06 -6.37
N VAL A 21 -7.29 -15.79 -6.25
CA VAL A 21 -5.97 -15.35 -6.76
C VAL A 21 -6.03 -14.93 -8.23
N THR A 22 -6.81 -15.66 -9.06
CA THR A 22 -6.99 -15.37 -10.49
C THR A 22 -7.80 -14.10 -10.79
N GLN A 23 -8.62 -13.66 -9.83
CA GLN A 23 -9.45 -12.45 -9.92
C GLN A 23 -8.90 -11.29 -9.09
N SER A 24 -7.74 -11.50 -8.43
CA SER A 24 -7.16 -10.52 -7.54
C SER A 24 -6.77 -9.24 -8.28
N THR A 25 -7.18 -8.10 -7.73
CA THR A 25 -6.80 -6.78 -8.25
C THR A 25 -5.57 -6.19 -7.57
N ILE A 26 -4.88 -6.97 -6.72
CA ILE A 26 -3.66 -6.55 -6.00
C ILE A 26 -2.58 -6.04 -6.97
N PRO A 27 -2.28 -6.67 -8.13
CA PRO A 27 -1.31 -6.14 -9.08
C PRO A 27 -1.68 -4.75 -9.62
N ARG A 28 -2.98 -4.51 -9.81
CA ARG A 28 -3.49 -3.20 -10.24
C ARG A 28 -3.37 -2.16 -9.12
N LEU A 29 -3.67 -2.53 -7.88
CA LEU A 29 -3.48 -1.67 -6.71
C LEU A 29 -2.02 -1.22 -6.60
N ILE A 30 -1.06 -2.15 -6.68
CA ILE A 30 0.37 -1.84 -6.66
C ILE A 30 0.72 -0.85 -7.78
N SER A 31 0.25 -1.10 -9.00
CA SER A 31 0.48 -0.20 -10.14
C SER A 31 -0.03 1.23 -9.86
N VAL A 32 -1.24 1.37 -9.29
CA VAL A 32 -1.83 2.66 -8.92
C VAL A 32 -1.01 3.35 -7.83
N VAL A 33 -0.63 2.63 -6.78
CA VAL A 33 0.21 3.13 -5.68
C VAL A 33 1.54 3.67 -6.20
N GLU A 34 2.20 2.93 -7.11
CA GLU A 34 3.46 3.36 -7.70
C GLU A 34 3.31 4.61 -8.59
N ILE A 35 2.19 4.73 -9.32
CA ILE A 35 1.88 5.95 -10.08
C ILE A 35 1.71 7.13 -9.12
N LEU A 36 0.93 6.98 -8.05
CA LEU A 36 0.70 8.03 -7.06
C LEU A 36 2.01 8.50 -6.41
N LYS A 37 2.88 7.58 -5.99
CA LYS A 37 4.19 7.92 -5.42
C LYS A 37 5.06 8.72 -6.40
N ARG A 38 5.10 8.32 -7.67
CA ARG A 38 5.86 9.02 -8.71
C ARG A 38 5.31 10.42 -9.01
N GLU A 39 3.98 10.56 -9.13
CA GLU A 39 3.37 11.87 -9.36
C GLU A 39 3.53 12.80 -8.16
N TYR A 40 3.38 12.29 -6.94
CA TYR A 40 3.63 13.07 -5.73
C TYR A 40 5.05 13.64 -5.70
N LEU A 41 6.07 12.82 -5.98
CA LEU A 41 7.47 13.29 -6.05
C LEU A 41 7.69 14.40 -7.09
N LYS A 42 6.97 14.38 -8.21
CA LYS A 42 7.06 15.45 -9.23
C LYS A 42 6.49 16.77 -8.72
N THR A 43 5.41 16.70 -7.94
CA THR A 43 4.73 17.88 -7.37
C THR A 43 5.46 18.52 -6.19
N LEU A 44 6.44 17.83 -5.59
CA LEU A 44 7.21 18.37 -4.47
C LEU A 44 7.91 19.67 -4.84
N ASP A 45 7.76 20.68 -3.98
CA ASP A 45 8.49 21.93 -4.10
C ASP A 45 9.94 21.74 -3.64
N VAL A 46 10.85 21.75 -4.62
CA VAL A 46 12.29 21.66 -4.36
C VAL A 46 12.79 22.87 -3.58
N SER A 47 12.16 24.04 -3.76
CA SER A 47 12.63 25.28 -3.17
C SER A 47 12.35 25.38 -1.67
N SER A 48 11.34 24.65 -1.17
CA SER A 48 11.04 24.51 0.26
C SER A 48 11.92 23.47 0.96
N GLY A 49 12.80 22.77 0.23
CA GLY A 49 13.63 21.69 0.76
C GLY A 49 12.89 20.36 0.96
N GLN A 50 11.61 20.29 0.61
CA GLN A 50 10.82 19.07 0.71
C GLN A 50 11.16 18.11 -0.44
N LEU A 51 12.00 17.13 -0.16
CA LEU A 51 12.43 16.13 -1.13
C LEU A 51 11.93 14.72 -0.81
N THR A 52 11.24 14.54 0.31
CA THR A 52 10.77 13.24 0.78
C THR A 52 9.41 12.90 0.19
N GLY A 53 9.31 11.70 -0.38
CA GLY A 53 8.07 11.13 -0.88
C GLY A 53 7.14 10.64 0.22
N LEU A 54 6.21 9.75 -0.15
CA LEU A 54 5.21 9.20 0.75
C LEU A 54 5.75 8.01 1.54
N HIS A 55 5.50 7.99 2.84
CA HIS A 55 5.63 6.83 3.70
C HIS A 55 4.54 5.81 3.33
N GLN A 56 4.88 4.52 3.30
CA GLN A 56 3.98 3.46 2.89
C GLN A 56 3.89 2.36 3.95
N TYR A 57 2.68 1.92 4.23
CA TYR A 57 2.37 0.79 5.11
C TYR A 57 1.50 -0.22 4.36
N ASN A 58 1.94 -1.47 4.30
CA ASN A 58 1.26 -2.54 3.59
C ASN A 58 0.69 -3.55 4.59
N GLU A 59 -0.58 -3.88 4.41
CA GLU A 59 -1.32 -4.89 5.18
C GLU A 59 -1.79 -5.97 4.19
N LEU A 60 -1.40 -7.22 4.44
CA LEU A 60 -1.88 -8.38 3.70
C LEU A 60 -2.98 -9.06 4.50
N GLN A 61 -4.09 -9.35 3.84
CA GLN A 61 -5.24 -9.99 4.44
C GLN A 61 -5.68 -11.16 3.57
N TRP A 62 -6.39 -12.11 4.16
CA TRP A 62 -6.96 -13.23 3.44
C TRP A 62 -8.23 -13.69 4.15
N GLU A 63 -9.17 -14.18 3.36
CA GLU A 63 -10.37 -14.85 3.83
C GLU A 63 -10.32 -16.28 3.35
N GLN A 64 -10.60 -17.25 4.23
CA GLN A 64 -10.83 -18.61 3.77
C GLN A 64 -12.19 -18.66 3.08
N ARG A 65 -12.19 -19.03 1.80
CA ARG A 65 -13.41 -19.28 1.04
C ARG A 65 -13.65 -20.78 0.92
N GLY A 66 -14.89 -21.17 1.11
CA GLY A 66 -15.31 -22.57 1.18
C GLY A 66 -16.43 -22.67 2.20
N GLU A 67 -17.42 -23.51 1.90
CA GLU A 67 -18.46 -23.84 2.86
C GLU A 67 -17.80 -24.49 4.07
N ILE A 68 -17.68 -23.77 5.20
CA ILE A 68 -17.55 -24.44 6.49
C ILE A 68 -18.92 -25.08 6.70
N PRO A 69 -19.03 -26.42 6.69
CA PRO A 69 -20.33 -27.05 6.79
C PRO A 69 -20.94 -26.70 8.14
N THR A 70 -22.03 -25.93 8.12
CA THR A 70 -22.88 -25.75 9.29
C THR A 70 -23.42 -27.11 9.70
N GLU A 71 -23.27 -27.45 10.98
CA GLU A 71 -23.71 -28.72 11.54
C GLU A 71 -25.16 -29.04 11.13
N GLY A 72 -25.40 -30.25 10.63
CA GLY A 72 -26.76 -30.80 10.56
C GLY A 72 -27.13 -31.56 9.29
N LYS A 73 -26.52 -31.30 8.12
CA LYS A 73 -26.77 -32.11 6.92
C LYS A 73 -25.49 -32.40 6.16
N ASP A 74 -25.14 -33.68 6.16
CA ASP A 74 -24.11 -34.33 5.34
C ASP A 74 -22.64 -33.98 5.67
N ARG A 75 -22.26 -34.18 6.93
CA ARG A 75 -20.86 -34.13 7.38
C ARG A 75 -19.95 -35.01 6.52
N ALA A 76 -20.44 -36.17 6.08
CA ALA A 76 -19.67 -37.13 5.29
C ALA A 76 -19.33 -36.57 3.89
N ALA A 77 -20.30 -36.04 3.15
CA ALA A 77 -20.06 -35.44 1.84
C ALA A 77 -19.08 -34.26 1.92
N ASN A 78 -19.16 -33.46 2.99
CA ASN A 78 -18.26 -32.33 3.18
C ASN A 78 -16.81 -32.75 3.50
N ILE A 79 -16.62 -33.81 4.28
CA ILE A 79 -15.29 -34.39 4.52
C ILE A 79 -14.72 -34.93 3.20
N VAL A 80 -15.52 -35.65 2.41
CA VAL A 80 -15.08 -36.17 1.10
C VAL A 80 -14.69 -35.04 0.16
N LYS A 81 -15.47 -33.96 0.08
CA LYS A 81 -15.17 -32.77 -0.73
C LYS A 81 -13.88 -32.07 -0.28
N ALA A 82 -13.66 -31.96 1.02
CA ALA A 82 -12.42 -31.38 1.57
C ALA A 82 -11.19 -32.27 1.28
N LEU A 83 -11.35 -33.59 1.29
CA LEU A 83 -10.30 -34.59 1.03
C LEU A 83 -10.15 -34.96 -0.46
N GLU A 84 -10.97 -34.41 -1.35
CA GLU A 84 -10.96 -34.68 -2.80
C GLU A 84 -9.66 -34.25 -3.50
N GLY A 85 -8.79 -33.52 -2.80
CA GLY A 85 -7.49 -33.19 -3.35
C GLY A 85 -6.58 -34.42 -3.43
N LYS A 86 -6.01 -34.65 -4.61
CA LYS A 86 -5.22 -35.85 -4.95
C LYS A 86 -4.13 -36.20 -3.92
N ASN A 87 -3.52 -35.19 -3.29
CA ASN A 87 -2.49 -35.35 -2.26
C ASN A 87 -2.74 -34.51 -0.98
N HIS A 88 -3.52 -33.42 -1.06
CA HIS A 88 -3.73 -32.47 0.04
C HIS A 88 -5.14 -31.86 -0.01
N PRO A 89 -5.74 -31.48 1.14
CA PRO A 89 -7.05 -30.82 1.16
C PRO A 89 -7.10 -29.54 0.31
N LYS A 90 -8.21 -29.33 -0.41
CA LYS A 90 -8.42 -28.12 -1.23
C LYS A 90 -8.78 -26.93 -0.33
N LEU A 91 -7.79 -26.10 0.00
CA LEU A 91 -8.02 -24.80 0.65
C LEU A 91 -8.21 -23.72 -0.43
N SER A 92 -9.33 -22.99 -0.39
CA SER A 92 -9.51 -21.79 -1.18
C SER A 92 -9.32 -20.56 -0.30
N LEU A 93 -8.38 -19.70 -0.67
CA LEU A 93 -8.05 -18.47 0.03
C LEU A 93 -8.31 -17.30 -0.91
N ALA A 94 -9.01 -16.28 -0.41
CA ALA A 94 -9.28 -15.04 -1.10
C ALA A 94 -8.40 -13.93 -0.50
N PRO A 95 -7.21 -13.65 -1.09
CA PRO A 95 -6.35 -12.59 -0.61
C PRO A 95 -6.90 -11.19 -0.90
N SER A 96 -6.58 -10.25 -0.01
CA SER A 96 -6.73 -8.81 -0.20
C SER A 96 -5.50 -8.07 0.32
N MET A 97 -5.33 -6.83 -0.13
CA MET A 97 -4.25 -5.97 0.32
C MET A 97 -4.79 -4.58 0.62
N LYS A 98 -4.27 -3.99 1.69
CA LYS A 98 -4.48 -2.58 2.04
C LYS A 98 -3.13 -1.87 2.08
N VAL A 99 -3.07 -0.70 1.44
CA VAL A 99 -1.90 0.16 1.40
C VAL A 99 -2.28 1.52 1.96
N THR A 100 -1.49 2.00 2.91
CA THR A 100 -1.66 3.33 3.51
C THR A 100 -0.47 4.21 3.15
N LEU A 101 -0.74 5.35 2.53
CA LEU A 101 0.23 6.36 2.12
C LEU A 101 0.08 7.63 2.97
N CYS A 102 1.19 8.18 3.43
CA CYS A 102 1.18 9.39 4.26
C CYS A 102 2.44 10.25 4.05
N THR A 103 2.32 11.53 4.35
CA THR A 103 3.40 12.52 4.20
C THR A 103 4.41 12.48 5.35
N LYS A 104 4.01 11.93 6.50
CA LYS A 104 4.82 11.74 7.71
C LYS A 104 4.67 10.30 8.18
N ALA A 105 5.69 9.79 8.87
CA ALA A 105 5.60 8.49 9.53
C ALA A 105 4.47 8.49 10.57
N LEU A 106 3.64 7.44 10.56
CA LEU A 106 2.57 7.23 11.53
C LEU A 106 3.13 6.50 12.76
N ALA A 107 3.01 7.12 13.93
CA ALA A 107 3.42 6.55 15.21
C ALA A 107 2.62 5.26 15.50
N GLY A 108 3.28 4.24 16.06
CA GLY A 108 2.67 2.94 16.42
C GLY A 108 2.21 2.07 15.24
N MET A 109 2.20 2.57 14.00
CA MET A 109 1.73 1.77 12.85
C MET A 109 2.75 0.70 12.42
N HIS A 110 4.03 0.96 12.65
CA HIS A 110 5.12 0.02 12.39
C HIS A 110 5.24 -1.08 13.46
N GLU A 111 4.58 -0.92 14.60
CA GLU A 111 4.56 -1.90 15.71
C GLU A 111 3.48 -2.96 15.51
N LYS A 112 2.54 -2.72 14.58
CA LYS A 112 1.50 -3.69 14.24
C LYS A 112 2.12 -4.89 13.52
N LYS A 113 1.89 -6.09 14.05
CA LYS A 113 2.46 -7.35 13.56
C LYS A 113 2.19 -7.62 12.06
N ASP A 114 1.04 -7.18 11.56
CA ASP A 114 0.57 -7.48 10.19
C ASP A 114 0.82 -6.33 9.21
N VAL A 115 1.67 -5.36 9.59
CA VAL A 115 1.98 -4.18 8.77
C VAL A 115 3.46 -4.21 8.37
N THR A 116 3.72 -4.10 7.06
CA THR A 116 5.08 -3.88 6.54
C THR A 116 5.27 -2.41 6.19
N TYR A 117 6.25 -1.76 6.82
CA TYR A 117 6.61 -0.38 6.52
C TYR A 117 7.65 -0.30 5.39
N GLN A 118 7.45 0.63 4.46
CA GLN A 118 8.41 0.96 3.40
C GLN A 118 8.78 2.45 3.46
N THR A 119 10.08 2.71 3.39
CA THR A 119 10.63 4.07 3.47
C THR A 119 10.29 4.89 2.23
N PRO A 120 10.06 6.21 2.41
CA PRO A 120 9.75 7.10 1.30
C PRO A 120 10.94 7.26 0.35
N GLN A 121 10.66 7.32 -0.95
CA GLN A 121 11.65 7.69 -1.95
C GLN A 121 12.05 9.16 -1.80
N ILE A 122 13.32 9.49 -2.06
CA ILE A 122 13.83 10.86 -1.99
C ILE A 122 14.07 11.39 -3.40
N ARG A 123 13.50 12.56 -3.71
CA ARG A 123 13.72 13.26 -4.97
C ARG A 123 15.19 13.68 -5.08
N ARG A 124 15.90 13.10 -6.05
CA ARG A 124 17.29 13.48 -6.35
C ARG A 124 17.32 14.79 -7.13
N LEU A 125 18.06 15.77 -6.60
CA LEU A 125 18.33 17.02 -7.29
C LEU A 125 19.51 16.89 -8.24
N SER A 126 19.41 17.51 -9.42
CA SER A 126 20.52 17.62 -10.36
C SER A 126 21.67 18.45 -9.78
N LYS A 127 22.90 18.23 -10.27
CA LYS A 127 24.09 18.99 -9.85
C LYS A 127 23.89 20.50 -10.03
N THR A 128 23.26 20.90 -11.13
CA THR A 128 22.96 22.29 -11.46
C THR A 128 21.90 22.89 -10.53
N ALA A 129 20.84 22.15 -10.20
CA ALA A 129 19.82 22.60 -9.25
C ALA A 129 20.42 22.83 -7.85
N LYS A 130 21.26 21.91 -7.37
CA LYS A 130 21.99 22.07 -6.09
C LYS A 130 22.89 23.31 -6.09
N ALA A 131 23.64 23.54 -7.16
CA ALA A 131 24.52 24.71 -7.28
C ALA A 131 23.73 26.04 -7.23
N ARG A 132 22.56 26.10 -7.89
CA ARG A 132 21.67 27.26 -7.86
C ARG A 132 21.11 27.52 -6.46
N MET A 133 20.70 26.49 -5.72
CA MET A 133 20.24 26.67 -4.34
C MET A 133 21.35 27.21 -3.43
N LYS A 134 22.55 26.62 -3.50
CA LYS A 134 23.71 27.08 -2.73
C LYS A 134 24.10 28.55 -3.02
N LYS A 135 23.96 29.00 -4.28
CA LYS A 135 24.19 30.40 -4.65
C LYS A 135 23.17 31.33 -3.98
N ARG A 136 21.87 30.97 -4.02
CA ARG A 136 20.79 31.75 -3.38
C ARG A 136 20.93 31.82 -1.86
N GLU A 137 21.35 30.74 -1.21
CA GLU A 137 21.61 30.73 0.24
C GLU A 137 22.73 31.70 0.63
N ARG A 138 23.80 31.77 -0.17
CA ARG A 138 24.90 32.72 0.04
C ARG A 138 24.48 34.18 -0.14
N GLU A 139 23.58 34.44 -1.09
CA GLU A 139 23.04 35.78 -1.34
C GLU A 139 22.10 36.23 -0.22
N LYS A 140 21.41 35.31 0.47
CA LYS A 140 20.54 35.64 1.62
C LYS A 140 21.27 35.88 2.94
N ASN A 141 22.48 35.33 3.10
CA ASN A 141 23.30 35.46 4.31
C ASN A 141 24.29 36.64 4.25
N LYS A 142 24.11 37.56 3.30
CA LYS A 142 24.96 38.73 3.07
C LYS A 142 24.12 40.00 3.24
#